data_AF-A0A840P6W7-F1
#
_entry.id   AF-A0A840P6W7-F1
#
_cell.length_a   1.000
_cell.length_b   1.000
_cell.length_c   1.000
_cell.angle_alpha   90.00
_cell.angle_beta   90.00
_cell.angle_gamma   90.00
#
_symmetry.space_group_name_H-M   'P 1'
#
loop_
_entity.id
_entity.type
_entity.pdbx_description
1 polymer ?
#
loop_
_entity_poly.entity_id
_entity_poly.type
_entity_poly.pdbx_seq_one_letter_code
_entity_poly.pdbx_strand_id
1 'polypeptide(L)'
;MSDALDALERRIDELRAEVRRAVRVRDAALARALRAELRRAERDWDATVSEEALDTPATVPGDVLDASGPAPDAASAAFRAALGGPATVPAHALGTASIGSGQVPGALLPGETAGALRSGVASPSAGASGSSESASGSSESASGSGGLLSSSSRRAGGQAYGGRRRSGGAERAEGGSRAGLVPVREQVHQALAMLGAPAAGRMIVAVHEAFFAGGLRAGRMTSLRRDEERSFRAAPYARPYYLCAALTERLSPARGLYAVSTWPLDRRIVTPLSPRVDFLTAARRVAERIQLLTGRGEEPSAAAVRLLARMARNIPGAMPGDVLPPDPADVIRAAAAELEVHLPADAAGRASAARRAARQLADVECLFGAATLSDAARKGA
;
A
#
# COMPACT_ATOMS: atom_id res chain seq x y z
N MET A 1 -24.74 -0.31 -24.55
CA MET A 1 -23.42 0.12 -24.02
C MET A 1 -22.92 -0.86 -22.97
N SER A 2 -23.75 -1.27 -21.99
CA SER A 2 -23.45 -2.40 -21.07
C SER A 2 -22.90 -3.65 -21.80
N ASP A 3 -23.53 -4.07 -22.90
CA ASP A 3 -23.08 -5.25 -23.66
C ASP A 3 -21.65 -5.13 -24.23
N ALA A 4 -21.19 -3.90 -24.52
CA ALA A 4 -19.85 -3.64 -25.03
C ALA A 4 -18.79 -3.70 -23.91
N LEU A 5 -19.15 -3.20 -22.72
CA LEU A 5 -18.33 -3.31 -21.51
C LEU A 5 -18.19 -4.78 -21.08
N ASP A 6 -19.30 -5.52 -21.05
CA ASP A 6 -19.34 -6.95 -20.72
C ASP A 6 -18.52 -7.78 -21.72
N ALA A 7 -18.52 -7.39 -23.00
CA ALA A 7 -17.69 -8.03 -24.02
C ALA A 7 -16.20 -7.76 -23.81
N LEU A 8 -15.82 -6.55 -23.40
CA LEU A 8 -14.43 -6.20 -23.07
C LEU A 8 -13.93 -6.95 -21.84
N GLU A 9 -14.76 -7.08 -20.80
CA GLU A 9 -14.41 -7.86 -19.60
C GLU A 9 -14.15 -9.34 -19.93
N ARG A 10 -15.05 -9.97 -20.71
CA ARG A 10 -14.85 -11.35 -21.20
C ARG A 10 -13.55 -11.48 -21.99
N ARG A 11 -13.26 -10.52 -22.87
CA ARG A 11 -12.04 -10.51 -23.69
C ARG A 11 -10.77 -10.38 -22.84
N ILE A 12 -10.79 -9.53 -21.81
CA ILE A 12 -9.69 -9.36 -20.86
C ILE A 12 -9.40 -10.66 -20.12
N ASP A 13 -10.43 -11.37 -19.66
CA ASP A 13 -10.27 -12.64 -18.95
C ASP A 13 -9.74 -13.77 -19.84
N GLU A 14 -10.20 -13.84 -21.09
CA GLU A 14 -9.67 -14.75 -22.11
C GLU A 14 -8.19 -14.49 -22.38
N LEU A 15 -7.81 -13.23 -22.62
CA LEU A 15 -6.42 -12.84 -22.86
C LEU A 15 -5.53 -13.17 -21.66
N ARG A 16 -6.01 -12.96 -20.43
CA ARG A 16 -5.29 -13.37 -19.21
C ARG A 16 -5.12 -14.89 -19.15
N ALA A 17 -6.11 -15.68 -19.54
CA ALA A 17 -6.00 -17.13 -19.60
C ALA A 17 -4.99 -17.61 -20.66
N GLU A 18 -4.98 -16.98 -21.83
CA GLU A 18 -4.04 -17.28 -22.91
C GLU A 18 -2.61 -16.92 -22.57
N VAL A 19 -2.38 -15.77 -21.93
CA VAL A 19 -1.05 -15.40 -21.41
C VAL A 19 -0.55 -16.49 -20.45
N ARG A 20 -1.40 -16.98 -19.53
CA ARG A 20 -1.03 -18.08 -18.62
C ARG A 20 -0.68 -19.36 -19.37
N ARG A 21 -1.43 -19.71 -20.43
CA ARG A 21 -1.15 -20.87 -21.29
C ARG A 21 0.20 -20.73 -22.00
N ALA A 22 0.46 -19.59 -22.63
CA ALA A 22 1.71 -19.31 -23.34
C ALA A 22 2.94 -19.36 -22.42
N VAL A 23 2.81 -18.80 -21.20
CA VAL A 23 3.88 -18.86 -20.18
C VAL A 23 4.15 -20.30 -19.74
N ARG A 24 3.11 -21.13 -19.57
CA ARG A 24 3.26 -22.54 -19.16
C ARG A 24 4.04 -23.36 -20.18
N VAL A 25 3.82 -23.13 -21.47
CA VAL A 25 4.57 -23.80 -22.56
C VAL A 25 5.89 -23.12 -22.91
N ARG A 26 6.29 -22.10 -22.13
CA ARG A 26 7.51 -21.29 -22.32
C ARG A 26 7.61 -20.59 -23.68
N ASP A 27 6.48 -20.25 -24.29
CA ASP A 27 6.46 -19.43 -25.49
C ASP A 27 6.51 -17.94 -25.14
N ALA A 28 7.74 -17.41 -25.10
CA ALA A 28 8.00 -16.02 -24.76
C ALA A 28 7.58 -15.02 -25.85
N ALA A 29 7.46 -15.45 -27.11
CA ALA A 29 7.04 -14.58 -28.21
C ALA A 29 5.52 -14.38 -28.16
N LEU A 30 4.77 -15.48 -28.06
CA LEU A 30 3.32 -15.47 -27.92
C LEU A 30 2.88 -14.75 -26.64
N ALA A 31 3.55 -15.02 -25.51
CA ALA A 31 3.23 -14.34 -24.26
C ALA A 31 3.50 -12.82 -24.30
N ARG A 32 4.39 -12.33 -25.17
CA ARG A 32 4.59 -10.88 -25.38
C ARG A 32 3.48 -10.28 -26.26
N ALA A 33 3.08 -10.97 -27.32
CA ALA A 33 1.98 -10.55 -28.20
C ALA A 33 0.66 -10.45 -27.43
N LEU A 34 0.29 -11.51 -26.70
CA LEU A 34 -0.94 -11.55 -25.91
C LEU A 34 -0.99 -10.48 -24.80
N ARG A 35 0.15 -10.13 -24.19
CA ARG A 35 0.22 -9.03 -23.23
C ARG A 35 0.04 -7.66 -23.89
N ALA A 36 0.51 -7.49 -25.13
CA ALA A 36 0.28 -6.27 -25.88
C ALA A 36 -1.20 -6.09 -26.23
N GLU A 37 -1.89 -7.17 -26.56
CA GLU A 37 -3.34 -7.20 -26.77
C GLU A 37 -4.12 -6.96 -25.49
N LEU A 38 -3.75 -7.61 -24.37
CA LEU A 38 -4.36 -7.36 -23.07
C LEU A 38 -4.30 -5.87 -22.69
N ARG A 39 -3.15 -5.22 -22.89
CA ARG A 39 -3.01 -3.78 -22.64
C ARG A 39 -3.84 -2.91 -23.59
N ARG A 40 -4.16 -3.37 -24.80
CA ARG A 40 -5.08 -2.65 -25.71
C ARG A 40 -6.50 -2.76 -25.16
N ALA A 41 -6.95 -3.98 -24.85
CA ALA A 41 -8.27 -4.22 -24.29
C ALA A 41 -8.49 -3.48 -22.95
N GLU A 42 -7.49 -3.43 -22.07
CA GLU A 42 -7.56 -2.67 -20.81
C GLU A 42 -7.68 -1.16 -21.06
N ARG A 43 -7.01 -0.60 -22.08
CA ARG A 43 -7.17 0.82 -22.46
C ARG A 43 -8.53 1.12 -23.09
N ASP A 44 -9.04 0.20 -23.90
CA ASP A 44 -10.35 0.36 -24.56
C ASP A 44 -11.47 0.30 -23.51
N TRP A 45 -11.32 -0.54 -22.48
CA TRP A 45 -12.18 -0.56 -21.29
C TRP A 45 -12.11 0.77 -20.52
N ASP A 46 -10.90 1.26 -20.21
CA ASP A 46 -10.71 2.55 -19.52
C ASP A 46 -11.35 3.73 -20.29
N ALA A 47 -11.25 3.73 -21.62
CA ALA A 47 -11.84 4.75 -22.48
C ALA A 47 -13.38 4.72 -22.44
N THR A 48 -13.97 3.52 -22.57
CA THR A 48 -15.43 3.32 -22.54
C THR A 48 -16.03 3.75 -21.20
N VAL A 49 -15.39 3.39 -20.08
CA VAL A 49 -15.81 3.80 -18.74
C VAL A 49 -15.67 5.32 -18.53
N SER A 50 -14.68 5.95 -19.17
CA SER A 50 -14.48 7.40 -19.11
C SER A 50 -15.50 8.19 -19.94
N GLU A 51 -15.98 7.62 -21.05
CA GLU A 51 -17.05 8.22 -21.87
C GLU A 51 -18.41 8.16 -21.15
N GLU A 52 -18.72 7.07 -20.45
CA GLU A 52 -19.95 6.93 -19.63
C GLU A 52 -20.02 7.99 -18.50
N ALA A 53 -18.88 8.34 -17.91
CA ALA A 53 -18.78 9.35 -16.86
C ALA A 53 -19.06 10.80 -17.34
N LEU A 54 -18.99 11.06 -18.65
CA LEU A 54 -19.25 12.38 -19.24
C LEU A 54 -20.71 12.55 -19.70
N ASP A 55 -21.46 11.47 -19.85
CA ASP A 55 -22.83 11.46 -20.40
C ASP A 55 -23.93 11.44 -19.32
N THR A 56 -23.56 11.56 -18.04
CA THR A 56 -24.54 11.75 -16.96
C THR A 56 -24.86 13.24 -16.80
N PRO A 57 -26.05 13.74 -17.20
CA PRO A 57 -26.39 15.14 -17.02
C PRO A 57 -26.48 15.44 -15.51
N ALA A 58 -25.58 16.31 -15.05
CA ALA A 58 -25.59 16.86 -13.70
C ALA A 58 -26.92 17.57 -13.46
N THR A 59 -27.85 16.87 -12.81
CA THR A 59 -29.06 17.48 -12.28
C THR A 59 -28.64 18.22 -11.02
N VAL A 60 -28.64 19.55 -11.07
CA VAL A 60 -28.39 20.41 -9.91
C VAL A 60 -29.74 20.87 -9.37
N PRO A 61 -30.16 20.44 -8.16
CA PRO A 61 -31.09 21.21 -7.35
C PRO A 61 -30.31 22.06 -6.35
N GLY A 62 -30.60 23.35 -6.36
CA GLY A 62 -29.95 24.36 -5.53
C GLY A 62 -30.36 24.37 -4.07
N ASP A 63 -29.51 25.08 -3.31
CA ASP A 63 -29.70 25.77 -2.03
C ASP A 63 -30.51 25.09 -0.91
N VAL A 64 -29.79 24.61 0.12
CA VAL A 64 -30.11 24.92 1.53
C VAL A 64 -28.82 24.99 2.39
N LEU A 65 -28.51 26.21 2.84
CA LEU A 65 -27.85 26.70 4.05
C LEU A 65 -27.03 25.79 4.99
N ASP A 66 -25.84 26.32 5.30
CA ASP A 66 -25.19 26.49 6.62
C ASP A 66 -24.85 25.25 7.48
N ALA A 67 -23.54 24.93 7.53
CA ALA A 67 -22.90 24.37 8.72
C ALA A 67 -21.36 24.54 8.62
N SER A 68 -20.82 25.47 9.40
CA SER A 68 -19.40 25.46 9.80
C SER A 68 -19.05 24.13 10.47
N GLY A 69 -18.38 23.23 9.75
CA GLY A 69 -17.70 22.07 10.31
C GLY A 69 -16.21 22.37 10.56
N PRO A 70 -15.57 21.80 11.60
CA PRO A 70 -14.16 22.03 11.86
C PRO A 70 -13.30 21.44 10.74
N ALA A 71 -12.20 22.13 10.42
CA ALA A 71 -11.31 21.84 9.30
C ALA A 71 -10.85 20.35 9.22
N PRO A 72 -10.72 19.78 8.00
CA PRO A 72 -10.47 18.35 7.75
C PRO A 72 -9.11 17.80 8.22
N ASP A 73 -8.22 18.66 8.71
CA ASP A 73 -6.86 18.27 9.10
C ASP A 73 -6.79 17.60 10.49
N ALA A 74 -7.71 17.89 11.39
CA ALA A 74 -7.69 17.37 12.76
C ALA A 74 -8.07 15.87 12.83
N ALA A 75 -9.06 15.44 12.05
CA ALA A 75 -9.49 14.04 11.99
C ALA A 75 -8.43 13.13 11.33
N SER A 76 -7.73 13.64 10.31
CA SER A 76 -6.61 12.96 9.66
C SER A 76 -5.36 12.85 10.54
N ALA A 77 -5.13 13.80 11.46
CA ALA A 77 -4.04 13.74 12.41
C ALA A 77 -4.31 12.74 13.55
N ALA A 78 -5.53 12.73 14.09
CA ALA A 78 -5.96 11.78 15.12
C ALA A 78 -5.92 10.31 14.61
N PHE A 79 -6.32 10.08 13.36
CA PHE A 79 -6.23 8.75 12.73
C PHE A 79 -4.79 8.28 12.49
N ARG A 80 -3.88 9.19 12.11
CA ARG A 80 -2.43 8.88 12.01
C ARG A 80 -1.81 8.52 13.37
N ALA A 81 -2.25 9.17 14.45
CA ALA A 81 -1.79 8.85 15.80
C ALA A 81 -2.26 7.47 16.27
N ALA A 82 -3.51 7.08 15.95
CA ALA A 82 -4.08 5.78 16.32
C ALA A 82 -3.40 4.57 15.64
N LEU A 83 -2.63 4.78 14.57
CA LEU A 83 -1.89 3.72 13.88
C LEU A 83 -0.45 3.49 14.40
N GLY A 84 0.05 4.32 15.33
CA GLY A 84 1.28 4.04 16.10
C GLY A 84 2.58 4.54 15.47
N GLY A 85 2.73 5.86 15.29
CA GLY A 85 4.05 6.52 15.16
C GLY A 85 4.61 6.91 16.54
N PRO A 86 5.94 6.87 16.77
CA PRO A 86 6.51 7.32 18.03
C PRO A 86 6.29 8.82 18.21
N ALA A 87 5.83 9.22 19.40
CA ALA A 87 5.75 10.61 19.80
C ALA A 87 7.15 11.24 19.68
N THR A 88 7.29 12.23 18.80
CA THR A 88 8.43 13.15 18.82
C THR A 88 8.36 13.95 20.11
N VAL A 89 9.25 13.63 21.04
CA VAL A 89 9.54 14.48 22.20
C VAL A 89 10.25 15.72 21.68
N PRO A 90 9.74 16.95 21.92
CA PRO A 90 10.55 18.14 21.70
C PRO A 90 11.54 18.27 22.86
N ALA A 91 12.82 18.34 22.51
CA ALA A 91 13.90 18.67 23.43
C ALA A 91 14.16 20.18 23.44
N HIS A 92 14.49 20.68 24.64
CA HIS A 92 15.02 21.99 25.01
C HIS A 92 14.06 23.18 25.12
N ALA A 93 13.79 23.56 26.37
CA ALA A 93 14.18 24.88 26.87
C ALA A 93 14.48 24.78 28.38
N LEU A 94 15.71 25.14 28.74
CA LEU A 94 16.16 25.41 30.10
C LEU A 94 15.47 26.66 30.64
N GLY A 95 15.06 26.65 31.92
CA GLY A 95 14.47 27.81 32.56
C GLY A 95 14.19 27.57 34.04
N THR A 96 15.15 27.98 34.84
CA THR A 96 15.24 28.01 36.31
C THR A 96 13.99 28.43 37.09
N ALA A 97 13.81 27.75 38.24
CA ALA A 97 13.29 28.24 39.53
C ALA A 97 11.86 28.82 39.63
N SER A 98 11.02 28.25 40.50
CA SER A 98 10.70 28.89 41.79
C SER A 98 9.75 28.02 42.64
N ILE A 99 10.12 27.85 43.90
CA ILE A 99 9.28 27.37 45.00
C ILE A 99 8.56 28.61 45.56
N GLY A 100 7.26 28.52 45.84
CA GLY A 100 6.58 29.61 46.53
C GLY A 100 5.09 29.38 46.74
N SER A 101 4.77 28.61 47.77
CA SER A 101 3.44 28.55 48.37
C SER A 101 3.03 29.89 48.99
N GLY A 102 1.73 30.21 48.92
CA GLY A 102 1.03 30.82 50.05
C GLY A 102 0.67 32.30 49.97
N GLN A 103 -0.65 32.52 50.06
CA GLN A 103 -1.31 33.59 50.83
C GLN A 103 -1.59 34.97 50.17
N VAL A 104 -2.89 35.18 49.94
CA VAL A 104 -3.68 36.45 49.89
C VAL A 104 -3.41 37.32 51.15
N PRO A 105 -3.74 38.64 51.25
CA PRO A 105 -4.66 39.44 50.42
C PRO A 105 -4.28 40.93 50.16
N GLY A 106 -5.12 41.64 49.39
CA GLY A 106 -5.35 43.09 49.63
C GLY A 106 -5.31 44.02 48.41
N ALA A 107 -6.51 44.38 47.95
CA ALA A 107 -7.01 45.73 47.63
C ALA A 107 -6.27 46.72 46.70
N LEU A 108 -7.13 47.50 46.02
CA LEU A 108 -6.94 48.80 45.33
C LEU A 108 -6.56 48.83 43.83
N LEU A 109 -7.55 49.30 43.05
CA LEU A 109 -7.45 50.07 41.80
C LEU A 109 -6.69 51.42 42.01
N PRO A 110 -6.56 52.36 41.03
CA PRO A 110 -6.52 52.31 39.55
C PRO A 110 -5.32 53.14 38.98
N GLY A 111 -5.27 53.36 37.66
CA GLY A 111 -4.57 54.51 37.03
C GLY A 111 -3.77 54.10 35.79
N GLU A 112 -4.17 54.48 34.58
CA GLU A 112 -3.68 55.70 33.87
C GLU A 112 -2.20 55.57 33.49
N THR A 113 -1.73 55.65 32.25
CA THR A 113 -1.99 56.55 31.11
C THR A 113 -1.16 55.99 29.93
N ALA A 114 -1.68 55.93 28.71
CA ALA A 114 -1.56 56.93 27.64
C ALA A 114 -0.14 57.21 27.12
N GLY A 115 -0.03 57.24 25.79
CA GLY A 115 1.03 57.95 25.06
C GLY A 115 1.95 57.02 24.28
N ALA A 116 1.77 56.84 22.97
CA ALA A 116 2.24 57.77 21.92
C ALA A 116 3.77 57.75 21.79
N LEU A 117 4.42 57.75 20.64
CA LEU A 117 4.11 57.91 19.23
C LEU A 117 5.47 57.84 18.50
N ARG A 118 5.43 57.76 17.16
CA ARG A 118 6.49 58.15 16.18
C ARG A 118 7.62 57.13 15.97
N SER A 119 7.86 56.61 14.75
CA SER A 119 8.06 57.21 13.40
C SER A 119 9.55 57.32 13.06
N GLY A 120 9.92 56.87 11.86
CA GLY A 120 11.23 57.06 11.22
C GLY A 120 11.64 55.80 10.46
N VAL A 121 11.20 55.54 9.23
CA VAL A 121 11.65 56.12 7.93
C VAL A 121 13.17 55.96 7.71
N ALA A 122 13.56 55.10 6.75
CA ALA A 122 14.50 55.39 5.65
C ALA A 122 15.02 54.10 4.99
N SER A 123 14.74 53.94 3.69
CA SER A 123 15.58 53.21 2.70
C SER A 123 16.76 54.14 2.27
N PRO A 124 17.60 53.89 1.21
CA PRO A 124 17.73 52.75 0.28
C PRO A 124 19.20 52.40 -0.13
N SER A 125 19.34 51.69 -1.27
CA SER A 125 20.47 51.59 -2.22
C SER A 125 21.44 50.39 -2.06
N ALA A 126 22.14 49.87 -3.07
CA ALA A 126 22.04 49.76 -4.54
C ALA A 126 23.30 49.00 -5.04
N GLY A 127 23.22 48.31 -6.19
CA GLY A 127 24.35 47.93 -7.07
C GLY A 127 25.14 46.65 -6.71
N ALA A 128 25.83 45.93 -7.61
CA ALA A 128 26.00 46.00 -9.07
C ALA A 128 26.75 44.71 -9.57
N SER A 129 26.45 44.26 -10.80
CA SER A 129 27.31 43.71 -11.90
C SER A 129 28.58 42.83 -11.70
N GLY A 130 28.75 41.84 -12.62
CA GLY A 130 30.04 41.33 -13.15
C GLY A 130 30.09 39.80 -13.39
N SER A 131 29.96 39.27 -14.62
CA SER A 131 31.02 38.90 -15.61
C SER A 131 31.88 37.68 -15.17
N SER A 132 31.66 36.47 -15.73
CA SER A 132 32.35 35.82 -16.87
C SER A 132 33.72 35.20 -16.56
N GLU A 133 33.90 33.89 -16.74
CA GLU A 133 35.13 33.30 -17.33
C GLU A 133 34.95 31.83 -17.74
N SER A 134 35.65 31.49 -18.82
CA SER A 134 35.66 30.21 -19.53
C SER A 134 37.05 29.59 -19.37
N ALA A 135 37.18 28.27 -19.27
CA ALA A 135 38.40 27.58 -19.73
C ALA A 135 38.18 26.08 -19.99
N SER A 136 38.66 25.69 -21.16
CA SER A 136 38.83 24.38 -21.77
C SER A 136 39.94 23.52 -21.14
N GLY A 137 39.94 22.22 -21.43
CA GLY A 137 41.17 21.53 -21.83
C GLY A 137 41.46 20.14 -21.27
N SER A 138 41.48 19.17 -22.19
CA SER A 138 42.50 18.11 -22.32
C SER A 138 42.21 16.68 -21.87
N SER A 139 42.76 15.82 -22.72
CA SER A 139 42.60 14.39 -23.00
C SER A 139 43.83 13.58 -22.59
N GLU A 140 43.67 12.26 -22.37
CA GLU A 140 44.62 11.14 -22.62
C GLU A 140 43.92 9.85 -22.09
N SER A 141 43.67 8.74 -22.79
CA SER A 141 44.40 7.88 -23.74
C SER A 141 45.54 7.06 -23.13
N ALA A 142 45.31 5.78 -22.80
CA ALA A 142 46.30 4.70 -22.97
C ALA A 142 45.68 3.30 -22.81
N SER A 143 46.18 2.40 -23.66
CA SER A 143 45.75 1.03 -23.97
C SER A 143 46.66 -0.02 -23.31
N GLY A 144 46.24 -1.29 -23.32
CA GLY A 144 47.12 -2.48 -23.27
C GLY A 144 46.50 -3.63 -22.44
N SER A 145 46.00 -4.75 -22.97
CA SER A 145 46.54 -5.82 -23.86
C SER A 145 47.19 -7.00 -23.13
N GLY A 146 46.67 -8.22 -23.39
CA GLY A 146 47.33 -9.54 -23.21
C GLY A 146 47.02 -10.26 -21.89
N GLY A 147 46.78 -11.57 -21.80
CA GLY A 147 46.82 -12.67 -22.75
C GLY A 147 46.90 -14.03 -21.99
N LEU A 148 46.14 -15.02 -22.48
CA LEU A 148 46.46 -16.45 -22.62
C LEU A 148 46.85 -17.37 -21.43
N LEU A 149 46.04 -18.44 -21.32
CA LEU A 149 46.38 -19.89 -21.33
C LEU A 149 47.09 -20.61 -20.17
N SER A 150 46.67 -21.89 -20.08
CA SER A 150 47.25 -23.07 -19.40
C SER A 150 47.09 -23.16 -17.89
N SER A 151 46.31 -24.09 -17.32
CA SER A 151 46.16 -25.54 -17.53
C SER A 151 47.37 -26.37 -17.09
N SER A 152 47.09 -27.25 -16.12
CA SER A 152 47.77 -28.51 -15.77
C SER A 152 49.04 -28.47 -14.92
N SER A 153 48.97 -29.00 -13.69
CA SER A 153 49.64 -30.27 -13.34
C SER A 153 49.32 -30.77 -11.92
N ARG A 154 48.60 -31.90 -11.86
CA ARG A 154 48.82 -33.16 -11.11
C ARG A 154 49.37 -33.15 -9.67
N ARG A 155 48.61 -33.78 -8.77
CA ARG A 155 48.97 -35.02 -8.01
C ARG A 155 47.70 -35.52 -7.29
N ALA A 156 47.13 -36.66 -7.68
CA ALA A 156 47.47 -38.04 -7.29
C ALA A 156 46.83 -38.45 -5.96
N GLY A 157 45.87 -39.38 -6.05
CA GLY A 157 45.22 -40.01 -4.90
C GLY A 157 43.89 -40.67 -5.27
N GLY A 158 43.94 -41.78 -6.01
CA GLY A 158 42.77 -42.61 -6.31
C GLY A 158 42.60 -43.74 -5.29
N GLN A 159 41.35 -44.13 -5.05
CA GLN A 159 40.81 -45.42 -4.55
C GLN A 159 39.43 -45.12 -3.91
N ALA A 160 38.33 -45.85 -4.10
CA ALA A 160 38.05 -47.08 -4.83
C ALA A 160 36.53 -47.14 -5.11
N TYR A 161 36.15 -47.80 -6.20
CA TYR A 161 34.77 -48.18 -6.53
C TYR A 161 34.28 -49.30 -5.60
N GLY A 162 33.04 -49.23 -5.17
CA GLY A 162 32.37 -50.30 -4.43
C GLY A 162 30.85 -50.13 -4.43
N GLY A 163 30.19 -50.55 -5.52
CA GLY A 163 28.75 -50.64 -5.56
C GLY A 163 28.22 -51.78 -4.67
N ARG A 164 27.10 -51.54 -4.00
CA ARG A 164 26.17 -52.61 -3.60
C ARG A 164 24.75 -52.07 -3.48
N ARG A 165 23.91 -52.52 -4.41
CA ARG A 165 22.45 -52.54 -4.25
C ARG A 165 22.10 -53.46 -3.07
N ARG A 166 21.23 -52.99 -2.18
CA ARG A 166 20.36 -53.84 -1.37
C ARG A 166 18.97 -53.22 -1.32
N SER A 167 18.07 -53.86 -2.07
CA SER A 167 16.64 -53.89 -1.82
C SER A 167 16.36 -54.60 -0.50
N GLY A 168 15.51 -54.02 0.33
CA GLY A 168 14.96 -54.62 1.54
C GLY A 168 13.90 -53.69 2.10
N GLY A 169 12.65 -53.97 1.77
CA GLY A 169 11.49 -53.29 2.36
C GLY A 169 11.35 -53.63 3.84
N ALA A 170 10.95 -52.63 4.61
CA ALA A 170 10.29 -52.79 5.89
C ALA A 170 9.31 -51.62 6.04
N GLU A 171 8.05 -51.90 5.70
CA GLU A 171 6.91 -51.16 6.23
C GLU A 171 6.84 -51.35 7.74
N ARG A 172 6.74 -50.22 8.47
CA ARG A 172 5.92 -49.96 9.66
C ARG A 172 6.24 -48.51 10.09
N ALA A 173 5.31 -47.57 9.88
CA ALA A 173 4.29 -47.14 10.86
C ALA A 173 4.98 -46.32 11.99
N GLU A 174 4.69 -45.06 12.31
CA GLU A 174 3.55 -44.13 12.18
C GLU A 174 4.11 -42.70 12.35
N GLY A 175 3.57 -41.65 11.74
CA GLY A 175 2.50 -40.87 12.38
C GLY A 175 2.96 -39.48 12.85
N GLY A 176 3.56 -38.69 11.96
CA GLY A 176 3.84 -37.26 12.20
C GLY A 176 3.04 -36.41 11.21
N SER A 177 1.96 -35.79 11.69
CA SER A 177 0.96 -35.01 10.94
C SER A 177 1.55 -34.13 9.84
N ARG A 178 1.33 -34.53 8.58
CA ARG A 178 1.73 -33.82 7.35
C ARG A 178 0.77 -32.66 7.00
N ALA A 179 0.27 -31.93 7.99
CA ALA A 179 -0.43 -30.67 7.78
C ALA A 179 0.64 -29.59 7.53
N GLY A 180 1.05 -29.44 6.27
CA GLY A 180 2.03 -28.43 5.87
C GLY A 180 1.52 -27.04 6.25
N LEU A 181 2.19 -26.38 7.18
CA LEU A 181 1.89 -25.00 7.57
C LEU A 181 1.89 -24.13 6.30
N VAL A 182 0.76 -23.48 6.01
CA VAL A 182 0.61 -22.55 4.89
C VAL A 182 1.77 -21.54 4.92
N PRO A 183 2.55 -21.33 3.84
CA PRO A 183 3.68 -20.42 3.86
C PRO A 183 3.26 -18.99 4.24
N VAL A 184 4.13 -18.23 4.91
CA VAL A 184 3.85 -16.83 5.34
C VAL A 184 3.35 -15.96 4.17
N ARG A 185 3.92 -16.14 2.97
CA ARG A 185 3.47 -15.47 1.75
C ARG A 185 2.00 -15.75 1.44
N GLU A 186 1.58 -17.01 1.54
CA GLU A 186 0.21 -17.40 1.25
C GLU A 186 -0.74 -16.94 2.37
N GLN A 187 -0.31 -16.98 3.64
CA GLN A 187 -1.06 -16.41 4.76
C GLN A 187 -1.35 -14.91 4.57
N VAL A 188 -0.34 -14.14 4.16
CA VAL A 188 -0.49 -12.69 3.87
C VAL A 188 -1.40 -12.45 2.68
N HIS A 189 -1.26 -13.26 1.62
CA HIS A 189 -2.11 -13.19 0.44
C HIS A 189 -3.59 -13.47 0.79
N GLN A 190 -3.88 -14.51 1.56
CA GLN A 190 -5.23 -14.86 2.02
C GLN A 190 -5.88 -13.72 2.83
N ALA A 191 -5.13 -13.13 3.75
CA ALA A 191 -5.62 -12.00 4.55
C ALA A 191 -5.90 -10.76 3.68
N LEU A 192 -5.01 -10.42 2.75
CA LEU A 192 -5.22 -9.29 1.81
C LEU A 192 -6.39 -9.55 0.86
N ALA A 193 -6.53 -10.76 0.35
CA ALA A 193 -7.64 -11.16 -0.52
C ALA A 193 -8.98 -11.06 0.20
N MET A 194 -9.05 -11.44 1.48
CA MET A 194 -10.24 -11.27 2.31
C MET A 194 -10.56 -9.80 2.55
N LEU A 195 -9.55 -8.99 2.89
CA LEU A 195 -9.70 -7.55 3.13
C LEU A 195 -10.12 -6.76 1.88
N GLY A 196 -9.63 -7.15 0.70
CA GLY A 196 -9.95 -6.48 -0.57
C GLY A 196 -9.38 -5.05 -0.71
N ALA A 197 -8.47 -4.66 0.17
CA ALA A 197 -7.84 -3.33 0.20
C ALA A 197 -6.39 -3.42 0.70
N PRO A 198 -5.50 -2.47 0.34
CA PRO A 198 -4.17 -2.36 0.92
C PRO A 198 -4.21 -2.31 2.45
N ALA A 199 -3.30 -3.04 3.10
CA ALA A 199 -3.36 -3.18 4.56
C ALA A 199 -1.98 -3.16 5.22
N ALA A 200 -1.95 -2.61 6.44
CA ALA A 200 -0.77 -2.66 7.29
C ALA A 200 -0.58 -4.06 7.88
N GLY A 201 0.67 -4.41 8.20
CA GLY A 201 1.01 -5.71 8.79
C GLY A 201 0.18 -6.05 10.05
N ARG A 202 -0.16 -5.06 10.89
CA ARG A 202 -1.00 -5.27 12.08
C ARG A 202 -2.42 -5.73 11.71
N MET A 203 -3.04 -5.14 10.68
CA MET A 203 -4.38 -5.52 10.23
C MET A 203 -4.35 -6.92 9.60
N ILE A 204 -3.33 -7.22 8.80
CA ILE A 204 -3.13 -8.53 8.17
C ILE A 204 -3.02 -9.63 9.23
N VAL A 205 -2.22 -9.41 10.28
CA VAL A 205 -2.11 -10.35 11.41
C VAL A 205 -3.45 -10.53 12.12
N ALA A 206 -4.15 -9.43 12.43
CA ALA A 206 -5.43 -9.50 13.14
C ALA A 206 -6.51 -10.24 12.35
N VAL A 207 -6.56 -10.03 11.02
CA VAL A 207 -7.45 -10.78 10.11
C VAL A 207 -7.06 -12.25 10.05
N HIS A 208 -5.77 -12.54 9.95
CA HIS A 208 -5.29 -13.91 9.88
C HIS A 208 -5.70 -14.68 11.15
N GLU A 209 -5.45 -14.09 12.32
CA GLU A 209 -5.86 -14.65 13.61
C GLU A 209 -7.39 -14.84 13.72
N ALA A 210 -8.17 -13.93 13.15
CA ALA A 210 -9.63 -13.96 13.22
C ALA A 210 -10.27 -15.07 12.37
N PHE A 211 -9.75 -15.32 11.16
CA PHE A 211 -10.46 -16.10 10.15
C PHE A 211 -9.70 -17.29 9.57
N PHE A 212 -8.42 -17.45 9.88
CA PHE A 212 -7.57 -18.47 9.27
C PHE A 212 -6.85 -19.30 10.33
N ALA A 213 -6.61 -20.57 10.02
CA ALA A 213 -5.82 -21.44 10.87
C ALA A 213 -4.33 -21.11 10.76
N GLY A 214 -3.62 -21.17 11.88
CA GLY A 214 -2.18 -20.91 11.94
C GLY A 214 -1.83 -19.50 12.45
N GLY A 215 -0.63 -19.36 13.02
CA GLY A 215 -0.17 -18.11 13.61
C GLY A 215 0.70 -17.29 12.65
N LEU A 216 0.18 -16.15 12.19
CA LEU A 216 0.97 -15.15 11.46
C LEU A 216 1.54 -14.12 12.45
N ARG A 217 2.87 -13.95 12.47
CA ARG A 217 3.52 -12.91 13.28
C ARG A 217 4.09 -11.82 12.41
N ALA A 218 3.90 -10.56 12.79
CA ALA A 218 4.35 -9.38 12.04
C ALA A 218 5.86 -9.42 11.69
N GLY A 219 6.70 -9.93 12.60
CA GLY A 219 8.15 -10.07 12.35
C GLY A 219 8.49 -10.91 11.12
N ARG A 220 7.63 -11.88 10.74
CA ARG A 220 7.81 -12.75 9.58
C ARG A 220 7.55 -12.06 8.24
N MET A 221 6.98 -10.85 8.25
CA MET A 221 6.66 -10.09 7.04
C MET A 221 7.76 -9.08 6.66
N THR A 222 8.73 -8.84 7.56
CA THR A 222 9.72 -7.75 7.42
C THR A 222 10.63 -7.87 6.20
N SER A 223 10.99 -9.09 5.77
CA SER A 223 11.79 -9.32 4.56
C SER A 223 10.93 -9.55 3.32
N LEU A 224 9.64 -9.87 3.49
CA LEU A 224 8.78 -10.43 2.45
C LEU A 224 8.73 -9.55 1.19
N ARG A 225 8.57 -8.24 1.35
CA ARG A 225 8.59 -7.30 0.22
C ARG A 225 9.89 -7.30 -0.57
N ARG A 226 11.04 -7.35 0.13
CA ARG A 226 12.36 -7.36 -0.53
C ARG A 226 12.59 -8.67 -1.27
N ASP A 227 12.14 -9.78 -0.68
CA ASP A 227 12.26 -11.11 -1.28
C ASP A 227 11.35 -11.24 -2.52
N GLU A 228 10.15 -10.65 -2.48
CA GLU A 228 9.23 -10.56 -3.63
C GLU A 228 9.80 -9.70 -4.75
N GLU A 229 10.36 -8.53 -4.43
CA GLU A 229 11.03 -7.67 -5.43
C GLU A 229 12.22 -8.37 -6.07
N ARG A 230 13.09 -8.99 -5.27
CA ARG A 230 14.24 -9.77 -5.77
C ARG A 230 13.77 -10.89 -6.69
N SER A 231 12.71 -11.60 -6.31
CA SER A 231 12.13 -12.66 -7.13
C SER A 231 11.53 -12.13 -8.43
N PHE A 232 10.89 -10.97 -8.42
CA PHE A 232 10.35 -10.35 -9.62
C PHE A 232 11.47 -9.90 -10.57
N ARG A 233 12.52 -9.25 -10.04
CA ARG A 233 13.67 -8.82 -10.86
C ARG A 233 14.41 -9.99 -11.50
N ALA A 234 14.54 -11.11 -10.79
CA ALA A 234 15.20 -12.31 -11.31
C ALA A 234 14.37 -13.03 -12.39
N ALA A 235 13.04 -13.07 -12.24
CA ALA A 235 12.14 -13.71 -13.18
C ALA A 235 10.78 -12.96 -13.21
N PRO A 236 10.66 -11.91 -14.04
CA PRO A 236 9.44 -11.11 -14.12
C PRO A 236 8.23 -11.96 -14.48
N TYR A 237 7.13 -11.80 -13.74
CA TYR A 237 5.86 -12.50 -13.96
C TYR A 237 5.92 -14.04 -13.89
N ALA A 238 6.96 -14.61 -13.29
CA ALA A 238 7.08 -16.05 -13.10
C ALA A 238 6.13 -16.61 -12.02
N ARG A 239 5.64 -15.75 -11.12
CA ARG A 239 4.68 -16.11 -10.05
C ARG A 239 3.26 -15.65 -10.41
N PRO A 240 2.21 -16.33 -9.91
CA PRO A 240 0.82 -15.94 -10.17
C PRO A 240 0.45 -14.58 -9.56
N TYR A 241 1.13 -14.20 -8.47
CA TYR A 241 1.01 -12.91 -7.81
C TYR A 241 2.32 -12.59 -7.09
N TYR A 242 2.52 -11.31 -6.79
CA TYR A 242 3.59 -10.80 -5.93
C TYR A 242 2.96 -9.99 -4.80
N LEU A 243 3.52 -10.12 -3.60
CA LEU A 243 3.19 -9.23 -2.49
C LEU A 243 4.05 -7.98 -2.61
N CYS A 244 3.39 -6.85 -2.84
CA CYS A 244 4.04 -5.62 -3.23
C CYS A 244 3.71 -4.50 -2.25
N ALA A 245 4.33 -3.34 -2.45
CA ALA A 245 4.00 -2.17 -1.66
C ALA A 245 2.70 -1.57 -2.21
N ALA A 246 1.88 -1.01 -1.33
CA ALA A 246 1.02 0.08 -1.79
C ALA A 246 1.90 1.28 -2.19
N LEU A 247 1.49 2.09 -3.16
CA LEU A 247 2.22 3.27 -3.59
C LEU A 247 1.56 4.52 -3.01
N THR A 248 2.33 5.52 -2.62
CA THR A 248 1.78 6.83 -2.26
C THR A 248 1.39 7.61 -3.52
N GLU A 249 0.67 8.71 -3.35
CA GLU A 249 0.39 9.64 -4.46
C GLU A 249 1.67 10.19 -5.15
N ARG A 250 2.80 10.23 -4.42
CA ARG A 250 4.13 10.59 -4.93
C ARG A 250 4.86 9.41 -5.59
N LEU A 251 4.16 8.29 -5.78
CA LEU A 251 4.65 7.06 -6.40
C LEU A 251 5.84 6.38 -5.68
N SER A 252 6.08 6.79 -4.45
CA SER A 252 7.02 6.11 -3.56
C SER A 252 6.32 4.96 -2.83
N PRO A 253 7.05 3.92 -2.38
CA PRO A 253 6.45 2.84 -1.63
C PRO A 253 5.87 3.34 -0.30
N ALA A 254 4.59 3.10 -0.05
CA ALA A 254 3.96 3.39 1.22
C ALA A 254 4.56 2.52 2.33
N ARG A 255 4.88 3.15 3.47
CA ARG A 255 5.56 2.48 4.57
C ARG A 255 4.63 1.47 5.24
N GLY A 256 5.03 0.20 5.24
CA GLY A 256 4.35 -0.86 5.99
C GLY A 256 2.99 -1.32 5.42
N LEU A 257 2.53 -0.75 4.32
CA LEU A 257 1.33 -1.20 3.60
C LEU A 257 1.69 -2.24 2.53
N TYR A 258 0.91 -3.30 2.50
CA TYR A 258 1.03 -4.40 1.55
C TYR A 258 -0.17 -4.39 0.60
N ALA A 259 0.09 -4.76 -0.64
CA ALA A 259 -0.92 -4.95 -1.68
C ALA A 259 -0.57 -6.19 -2.52
N VAL A 260 -1.52 -6.65 -3.33
CA VAL A 260 -1.33 -7.80 -4.23
C VAL A 260 -1.16 -7.31 -5.67
N SER A 261 -0.14 -7.77 -6.37
CA SER A 261 0.19 -7.31 -7.74
C SER A 261 -0.92 -7.55 -8.78
N THR A 262 -1.89 -8.42 -8.49
CA THR A 262 -3.04 -8.70 -9.35
C THR A 262 -4.13 -7.64 -9.24
N TRP A 263 -4.05 -6.76 -8.25
CA TRP A 263 -4.96 -5.62 -8.16
C TRP A 263 -4.59 -4.55 -9.18
N PRO A 264 -5.60 -3.88 -9.78
CA PRO A 264 -5.40 -2.68 -10.57
C PRO A 264 -4.52 -1.64 -9.85
N LEU A 265 -3.75 -0.87 -10.61
CA LEU A 265 -2.71 0.02 -10.05
C LEU A 265 -3.30 1.12 -9.17
N ASP A 266 -4.43 1.69 -9.57
CA ASP A 266 -5.23 2.64 -8.80
C ASP A 266 -5.60 2.07 -7.42
N ARG A 267 -6.08 0.83 -7.33
CA ARG A 267 -6.39 0.15 -6.05
C ARG A 267 -5.17 -0.02 -5.15
N ARG A 268 -3.97 -0.04 -5.72
CA ARG A 268 -2.70 -0.14 -4.98
C ARG A 268 -2.13 1.22 -4.59
N ILE A 269 -2.68 2.32 -5.09
CA ILE A 269 -2.26 3.68 -4.73
C ILE A 269 -3.05 4.17 -3.53
N VAL A 270 -2.36 4.90 -2.66
CA VAL A 270 -2.87 5.51 -1.44
C VAL A 270 -2.75 7.03 -1.59
N THR A 271 -3.91 7.68 -1.66
CA THR A 271 -4.13 9.12 -1.64
C THR A 271 -4.61 9.56 -0.24
N PRO A 272 -4.84 10.86 0.03
CA PRO A 272 -5.26 11.33 1.35
C PRO A 272 -6.52 10.66 1.91
N LEU A 273 -7.52 10.31 1.08
CA LEU A 273 -8.76 9.65 1.52
C LEU A 273 -8.67 8.12 1.56
N SER A 274 -7.69 7.55 0.85
CA SER A 274 -7.53 6.09 0.73
C SER A 274 -7.46 5.35 2.06
N PRO A 275 -6.75 5.82 3.12
CA PRO A 275 -6.74 5.13 4.39
C PRO A 275 -8.12 4.95 5.02
N ARG A 276 -9.03 5.92 4.83
CA ARG A 276 -10.39 5.82 5.34
C ARG A 276 -11.23 4.85 4.51
N VAL A 277 -11.17 4.97 3.18
CA VAL A 277 -11.87 4.07 2.25
C VAL A 277 -11.40 2.62 2.41
N ASP A 278 -10.09 2.38 2.52
CA ASP A 278 -9.50 1.05 2.74
C ASP A 278 -9.94 0.47 4.09
N PHE A 279 -10.00 1.29 5.14
CA PHE A 279 -10.48 0.87 6.46
C PHE A 279 -11.97 0.49 6.44
N LEU A 280 -12.83 1.29 5.81
CA LEU A 280 -14.27 1.02 5.70
C LEU A 280 -14.53 -0.22 4.83
N THR A 281 -13.79 -0.36 3.73
CA THR A 281 -13.82 -1.56 2.87
C THR A 281 -13.47 -2.80 3.67
N ALA A 282 -12.37 -2.75 4.44
CA ALA A 282 -11.96 -3.84 5.32
C ALA A 282 -13.02 -4.15 6.39
N ALA A 283 -13.61 -3.14 7.00
CA ALA A 283 -14.63 -3.32 8.05
C ALA A 283 -15.87 -4.02 7.51
N ARG A 284 -16.35 -3.56 6.34
CA ARG A 284 -17.49 -4.17 5.65
C ARG A 284 -17.20 -5.64 5.33
N ARG A 285 -16.02 -5.95 4.78
CA ARG A 285 -15.61 -7.33 4.45
C ARG A 285 -15.51 -8.24 5.69
N VAL A 286 -14.97 -7.73 6.79
CA VAL A 286 -14.89 -8.46 8.07
C VAL A 286 -16.30 -8.75 8.60
N ALA A 287 -17.20 -7.77 8.57
CA ALA A 287 -18.58 -7.93 9.00
C ALA A 287 -19.37 -8.90 8.11
N GLU A 288 -19.27 -8.76 6.78
CA GLU A 288 -19.84 -9.69 5.78
C GLU A 288 -19.37 -11.13 6.05
N ARG A 289 -18.08 -11.31 6.36
CA ARG A 289 -17.51 -12.62 6.65
C ARG A 289 -18.08 -13.23 7.94
N ILE A 290 -18.27 -12.43 8.98
CA ILE A 290 -18.89 -12.87 10.23
C ILE A 290 -20.36 -13.25 9.99
N GLN A 291 -21.13 -12.42 9.28
CA GLN A 291 -22.52 -12.74 8.92
C GLN A 291 -22.63 -14.06 8.15
N LEU A 292 -21.73 -14.29 7.19
CA LEU A 292 -21.72 -15.52 6.41
C LEU A 292 -21.47 -16.76 7.28
N LEU A 293 -20.59 -16.67 8.28
CA LEU A 293 -20.32 -17.76 9.22
C LEU A 293 -21.54 -18.02 10.10
N THR A 294 -22.10 -16.98 10.71
CA THR A 294 -23.30 -17.11 11.56
C THR A 294 -24.49 -17.64 10.79
N GLY A 295 -24.69 -17.20 9.53
CA GLY A 295 -25.75 -17.72 8.65
C GLY A 295 -25.60 -19.20 8.29
N ARG A 296 -24.41 -19.79 8.45
CA ARG A 296 -24.15 -21.23 8.31
C ARG A 296 -24.27 -22.00 9.62
N GLY A 297 -24.60 -21.32 10.72
CA GLY A 297 -24.59 -21.88 12.07
C GLY A 297 -23.18 -22.05 12.67
N GLU A 298 -22.17 -21.40 12.10
CA GLU A 298 -20.81 -21.39 12.64
C GLU A 298 -20.62 -20.21 13.60
N GLU A 299 -20.08 -20.48 14.79
CA GLU A 299 -19.76 -19.46 15.77
C GLU A 299 -18.49 -18.67 15.36
N PRO A 300 -18.56 -17.33 15.24
CA PRO A 300 -17.38 -16.52 14.95
C PRO A 300 -16.32 -16.67 16.04
N SER A 301 -15.05 -16.70 15.64
CA SER A 301 -13.96 -16.76 16.61
C SER A 301 -13.95 -15.53 17.53
N ALA A 302 -13.51 -15.69 18.78
CA ALA A 302 -13.36 -14.57 19.70
C ALA A 302 -12.44 -13.46 19.15
N ALA A 303 -11.44 -13.83 18.32
CA ALA A 303 -10.57 -12.88 17.64
C ALA A 303 -11.34 -12.07 16.57
N ALA A 304 -12.24 -12.70 15.82
CA ALA A 304 -13.11 -12.02 14.85
C ALA A 304 -14.07 -11.04 15.54
N VAL A 305 -14.72 -11.46 16.63
CA VAL A 305 -15.60 -10.57 17.42
C VAL A 305 -14.84 -9.36 17.97
N ARG A 306 -13.65 -9.57 18.55
CA ARG A 306 -12.80 -8.47 19.03
C ARG A 306 -12.33 -7.56 17.90
N LEU A 307 -12.04 -8.10 16.72
CA LEU A 307 -11.65 -7.32 15.55
C LEU A 307 -12.80 -6.43 15.09
N LEU A 308 -13.99 -6.99 14.92
CA LEU A 308 -15.18 -6.25 14.54
C LEU A 308 -15.50 -5.13 15.55
N ALA A 309 -15.46 -5.42 16.85
CA ALA A 309 -15.66 -4.43 17.91
C ALA A 309 -14.63 -3.28 17.91
N ARG A 310 -13.38 -3.53 17.51
CA ARG A 310 -12.39 -2.46 17.31
C ARG A 310 -12.70 -1.62 16.08
N MET A 311 -13.15 -2.25 14.99
CA MET A 311 -13.46 -1.55 13.76
C MET A 311 -14.73 -0.70 13.91
N ALA A 312 -15.79 -1.27 14.48
CA ALA A 312 -17.07 -0.61 14.70
C ALA A 312 -16.95 0.68 15.54
N ARG A 313 -16.10 0.69 16.57
CA ARG A 313 -15.79 1.91 17.36
C ARG A 313 -15.23 3.09 16.56
N ASN A 314 -14.72 2.84 15.37
CA ASN A 314 -14.17 3.88 14.49
C ASN A 314 -15.09 4.17 13.29
N ILE A 315 -16.35 3.72 13.33
CA ILE A 315 -17.34 3.91 12.27
C ILE A 315 -18.60 4.52 12.90
N PRO A 316 -18.90 5.80 12.62
CA PRO A 316 -20.12 6.44 13.10
C PRO A 316 -21.37 5.63 12.73
N GLY A 317 -22.25 5.39 13.71
CA GLY A 317 -23.50 4.64 13.49
C GLY A 317 -23.35 3.11 13.43
N ALA A 318 -22.14 2.56 13.58
CA ALA A 318 -21.92 1.11 13.52
C ALA A 318 -22.25 0.35 14.83
N MET A 319 -22.56 1.07 15.92
CA MET A 319 -22.94 0.49 17.21
C MET A 319 -24.08 1.32 17.83
N PRO A 320 -25.32 1.16 17.34
CA PRO A 320 -26.44 1.85 17.96
C PRO A 320 -26.58 1.42 19.42
N GLY A 321 -26.59 2.39 20.34
CA GLY A 321 -26.70 2.14 21.77
C GLY A 321 -25.46 1.50 22.42
N ASP A 322 -24.30 1.50 21.75
CA ASP A 322 -23.02 0.98 22.27
C ASP A 322 -23.07 -0.48 22.78
N VAL A 323 -23.92 -1.30 22.16
CA VAL A 323 -24.10 -2.72 22.51
C VAL A 323 -22.92 -3.57 22.01
N LEU A 324 -22.47 -4.51 22.85
CA LEU A 324 -21.39 -5.45 22.54
C LEU A 324 -21.89 -6.91 22.61
N PRO A 325 -21.53 -7.79 21.66
CA PRO A 325 -20.76 -7.51 20.43
C PRO A 325 -21.56 -6.67 19.42
N PRO A 326 -20.88 -5.89 18.56
CA PRO A 326 -21.59 -5.13 17.53
C PRO A 326 -22.29 -6.07 16.57
N ASP A 327 -23.52 -5.71 16.16
CA ASP A 327 -24.20 -6.42 15.08
C ASP A 327 -23.44 -6.19 13.76
N PRO A 328 -22.96 -7.25 13.08
CA PRO A 328 -22.35 -7.11 11.77
C PRO A 328 -23.21 -6.35 10.75
N ALA A 329 -24.54 -6.44 10.83
CA ALA A 329 -25.44 -5.72 9.91
C ALA A 329 -25.35 -4.21 10.08
N ASP A 330 -25.25 -3.74 11.32
CA ASP A 330 -25.08 -2.32 11.62
C ASP A 330 -23.72 -1.81 11.15
N VAL A 331 -22.65 -2.61 11.32
CA VAL A 331 -21.31 -2.27 10.82
C VAL A 331 -21.30 -2.17 9.30
N ILE A 332 -21.93 -3.11 8.58
CA ILE A 332 -22.03 -3.08 7.12
C ILE A 332 -22.78 -1.83 6.65
N ARG A 333 -23.94 -1.56 7.24
CA ARG A 333 -24.77 -0.40 6.88
C ARG A 333 -24.02 0.91 7.11
N ALA A 334 -23.42 1.08 8.28
CA ALA A 334 -22.67 2.28 8.64
C ALA A 334 -21.42 2.47 7.76
N ALA A 335 -20.66 1.39 7.52
CA ALA A 335 -19.48 1.46 6.65
C ALA A 335 -19.85 1.79 5.20
N ALA A 336 -20.95 1.22 4.68
CA ALA A 336 -21.45 1.50 3.35
C ALA A 336 -21.90 2.96 3.20
N ALA A 337 -22.68 3.48 4.15
CA ALA A 337 -23.15 4.86 4.14
C ALA A 337 -21.98 5.86 4.09
N GLU A 338 -20.91 5.59 4.84
CA GLU A 338 -19.72 6.44 4.82
C GLU A 338 -18.85 6.24 3.57
N LEU A 339 -18.77 5.02 3.04
CA LEU A 339 -18.07 4.76 1.77
C LEU A 339 -18.67 5.57 0.63
N GLU A 340 -20.00 5.68 0.54
CA GLU A 340 -20.66 6.48 -0.49
C GLU A 340 -20.18 7.95 -0.50
N VAL A 341 -19.85 8.50 0.66
CA VAL A 341 -19.34 9.88 0.78
C VAL A 341 -17.91 10.01 0.27
N HIS A 342 -17.05 9.02 0.54
CA HIS A 342 -15.61 9.15 0.31
C HIS A 342 -15.10 8.47 -0.97
N LEU A 343 -15.77 7.43 -1.44
CA LEU A 343 -15.31 6.58 -2.53
C LEU A 343 -15.12 7.34 -3.85
N PRO A 344 -16.04 8.23 -4.30
CA PRO A 344 -15.86 8.93 -5.57
C PRO A 344 -14.60 9.81 -5.60
N ALA A 345 -14.37 10.58 -4.54
CA ALA A 345 -13.21 11.46 -4.43
C ALA A 345 -11.90 10.68 -4.30
N ASP A 346 -11.88 9.59 -3.53
CA ASP A 346 -10.71 8.71 -3.43
C ASP A 346 -10.39 8.02 -4.77
N ALA A 347 -11.42 7.50 -5.45
CA ALA A 347 -11.27 6.86 -6.75
C ALA A 347 -10.70 7.82 -7.80
N ALA A 348 -11.19 9.06 -7.86
CA ALA A 348 -10.65 10.09 -8.76
C ALA A 348 -9.16 10.39 -8.47
N GLY A 349 -8.79 10.49 -7.19
CA GLY A 349 -7.40 10.68 -6.77
C GLY A 349 -6.51 9.51 -7.18
N ARG A 350 -6.93 8.27 -6.90
CA ARG A 350 -6.19 7.05 -7.26
C ARG A 350 -6.03 6.91 -8.76
N ALA A 351 -7.08 7.16 -9.54
CA ALA A 351 -7.04 7.10 -10.99
C ALA A 351 -6.07 8.14 -11.58
N SER A 352 -6.08 9.38 -11.06
CA SER A 352 -5.13 10.41 -11.46
C SER A 352 -3.68 10.00 -11.20
N ALA A 353 -3.39 9.47 -10.00
CA ALA A 353 -2.07 8.99 -9.63
C ALA A 353 -1.65 7.73 -10.42
N ALA A 354 -2.57 6.80 -10.71
CA ALA A 354 -2.32 5.62 -11.52
C ALA A 354 -1.94 6.00 -12.96
N ARG A 355 -2.65 6.96 -13.55
CA ARG A 355 -2.30 7.50 -14.87
C ARG A 355 -0.91 8.14 -14.89
N ARG A 356 -0.50 8.84 -13.82
CA ARG A 356 0.87 9.35 -13.69
C ARG A 356 1.89 8.22 -13.59
N ALA A 357 1.62 7.23 -12.74
CA ALA A 357 2.48 6.07 -12.56
C ALA A 357 2.72 5.32 -13.87
N ALA A 358 1.66 5.03 -14.62
CA ALA A 358 1.73 4.34 -15.91
C ALA A 358 2.58 5.09 -16.96
N ARG A 359 2.72 6.41 -16.85
CA ARG A 359 3.56 7.23 -17.74
C ARG A 359 5.01 7.37 -17.27
N GLN A 360 5.27 7.25 -15.97
CA GLN A 360 6.54 7.65 -15.34
C GLN A 360 7.35 6.48 -14.79
N LEU A 361 6.73 5.32 -14.57
CA LEU A 361 7.34 4.17 -13.92
C LEU A 361 7.42 2.99 -14.88
N ALA A 362 8.51 2.23 -14.81
CA ALA A 362 8.56 0.92 -15.44
C ALA A 362 7.83 -0.11 -14.57
N ASP A 363 7.65 -1.32 -15.11
CA ASP A 363 6.82 -2.37 -14.51
C ASP A 363 7.23 -2.72 -13.07
N VAL A 364 8.53 -2.72 -12.78
CA VAL A 364 9.04 -3.04 -11.45
C VAL A 364 8.74 -1.92 -10.44
N GLU A 365 8.89 -0.65 -10.83
CA GLU A 365 8.52 0.48 -9.97
C GLU A 365 7.00 0.57 -9.80
N CYS A 366 6.20 0.22 -10.80
CA CYS A 366 4.75 0.12 -10.68
C CYS A 366 4.30 -0.93 -9.64
N LEU A 367 5.12 -1.94 -9.34
CA LEU A 367 4.86 -2.93 -8.30
C LEU A 367 5.48 -2.53 -6.95
N PHE A 368 6.75 -2.17 -6.92
CA PHE A 368 7.51 -2.06 -5.67
C PHE A 368 7.80 -0.62 -5.25
N GLY A 369 7.51 0.36 -6.12
CA GLY A 369 7.75 1.79 -5.95
C GLY A 369 9.13 2.22 -6.42
N ALA A 370 9.27 3.50 -6.76
CA ALA A 370 10.57 4.11 -7.07
C ALA A 370 11.24 4.63 -5.78
N ALA A 371 12.55 4.42 -5.63
CA ALA A 371 13.33 4.99 -4.54
C ALA A 371 13.44 6.52 -4.66
N THR A 372 13.62 7.01 -5.90
CA THR A 372 13.49 8.42 -6.28
C THR A 372 12.85 8.50 -7.69
N LEU A 373 11.99 9.50 -7.94
CA LEU A 373 11.39 9.70 -9.27
C LEU A 373 12.45 10.03 -10.34
N SER A 374 13.58 10.63 -9.93
CA SER A 374 14.75 10.87 -10.79
C SER A 374 15.41 9.58 -11.27
N ASP A 375 15.45 8.54 -10.45
CA ASP A 375 16.02 7.24 -10.86
C ASP A 375 15.09 6.47 -11.80
N ALA A 376 13.76 6.67 -11.69
CA ALA A 376 12.79 6.07 -12.59
C ALA A 376 12.87 6.69 -14.00
N ALA A 377 12.97 8.02 -14.10
CA ALA A 377 13.13 8.73 -15.36
C ALA A 377 14.44 8.38 -16.09
N ARG A 378 15.53 8.10 -15.34
CA ARG A 378 16.84 7.77 -15.91
C ARG A 378 16.96 6.31 -16.39
N LYS A 379 16.10 5.41 -15.90
CA LYS A 379 16.07 3.99 -16.32
C LYS A 379 15.08 3.70 -17.46
N GLY A 380 14.18 4.64 -17.76
CA GLY A 380 13.24 4.57 -18.87
C GLY A 380 13.72 5.23 -20.17
N ALA A 381 14.95 5.74 -20.20
CA ALA A 381 15.58 6.35 -21.37
C ALA A 381 16.49 5.37 -22.10
#